data_AF-A0A2U3B006-F1
#
_entry.id   AF-A0A2U3B006-F1
#
_cell.length_a   1.000
_cell.length_b   1.000
_cell.length_c   1.000
_cell.angle_alpha   90.00
_cell.angle_beta   90.00
_cell.angle_gamma   90.00
#
_symmetry.space_group_name_H-M   'P 1'
#
loop_
_entity.id
_entity.type
_entity.pdbx_description
1 polymer ?
#
loop_
_entity_poly.entity_id
_entity_poly.type
_entity_poly.pdbx_seq_one_letter_code
_entity_poly.pdbx_strand_id
1 'polypeptide(L)'
;MLILLIVKTNYKLMKLKHFINLEWKQYFRSAYWQKSMAINVLLVLVALYFVVTFLALGIALYPILKDAFPDQDPLVIVNSYLFYWFLADVIMRFFFQKLPVMSVKPLLTLPIKRPKVVHYVLRKSSFSFFNILPLFAIIPFGVTLIINGYPLVSVVFWMVTIFIITLIINYLNFIIESISSETDLSYLPIIVFAGGLFAINYFNIISFSILTSNAVSSIYETPLLVVIPILILITLYVVNYKILKNKLYLDSSLKSKVQEVKASSLEWTRKFGDAAPFMQLDLKLIWRNKRPRSSVFILVIGLLYGLFFYPNPAYQDKPWMFAFVGIFVTGIFLINFGQFIPAWDSGYYKMLMSQNIKYKQYLKSKYTLMAVSVIILFILSIPYVYFGWKILLAHFAAAVYNIGINTHVMLLGGSFNRKKIDLNQRAAFNYQGTGAVQWLIGIPLMLLPLAIFGVCYYFFSFEIGCLVLTILGVIGIVFHQKLMNAITEKYLDSKYKMIQAFSQDN
;
A
#
# COMPACT_ATOMS: atom_id res chain seq x y z
N MET A 1 -48.29 -8.15 26.39
CA MET A 1 -47.67 -7.53 27.59
C MET A 1 -47.00 -8.60 28.46
N LEU A 2 -46.11 -9.45 27.92
CA LEU A 2 -45.43 -10.50 28.70
C LEU A 2 -44.10 -11.02 28.08
N ILE A 3 -43.45 -10.22 27.22
CA ILE A 3 -42.09 -10.52 26.68
C ILE A 3 -41.15 -9.31 26.94
N LEU A 4 -41.37 -8.61 28.06
CA LEU A 4 -40.52 -7.48 28.49
C LEU A 4 -39.86 -7.73 29.86
N LEU A 5 -39.99 -8.94 30.43
CA LEU A 5 -39.64 -9.22 31.83
C LEU A 5 -38.46 -10.18 32.05
N ILE A 6 -37.68 -10.53 31.03
CA ILE A 6 -36.48 -11.37 31.21
C ILE A 6 -35.31 -10.89 30.34
N VAL A 7 -34.83 -9.65 30.54
CA VAL A 7 -33.41 -9.30 30.35
C VAL A 7 -33.06 -8.14 31.29
N LYS A 8 -33.33 -8.29 32.60
CA LYS A 8 -32.62 -7.52 33.63
C LYS A 8 -31.31 -8.26 33.94
N THR A 9 -30.56 -8.61 32.90
CA THR A 9 -29.20 -9.14 33.08
C THR A 9 -28.40 -7.99 33.65
N ASN A 10 -27.75 -8.21 34.78
CA ASN A 10 -26.71 -7.33 35.32
C ASN A 10 -25.81 -6.89 34.16
N TYR A 11 -26.04 -5.68 33.61
CA TYR A 11 -25.16 -5.09 32.61
C TYR A 11 -23.89 -4.72 33.34
N LYS A 12 -23.02 -5.71 33.52
CA LYS A 12 -21.65 -5.52 33.99
C LYS A 12 -21.07 -4.50 33.03
N LEU A 13 -20.89 -3.27 33.50
CA LEU A 13 -20.33 -2.18 32.70
C LEU A 13 -19.08 -2.74 32.00
N MET A 14 -19.09 -2.83 30.66
CA MET A 14 -17.92 -3.35 29.95
C MET A 14 -16.73 -2.45 30.28
N LYS A 15 -15.84 -2.98 31.12
CA LYS A 15 -14.58 -2.32 31.52
C LYS A 15 -13.54 -2.52 30.42
N LEU A 16 -12.49 -1.70 30.42
CA LEU A 16 -11.36 -1.78 29.49
C LEU A 16 -10.82 -3.23 29.34
N LYS A 17 -10.72 -3.96 30.46
CA LYS A 17 -10.29 -5.37 30.49
C LYS A 17 -11.12 -6.29 29.57
N HIS A 18 -12.41 -6.03 29.41
CA HIS A 18 -13.27 -6.82 28.52
C HIS A 18 -12.94 -6.56 27.05
N PHE A 19 -12.66 -5.31 26.67
CA PHE A 19 -12.25 -4.98 25.31
C PHE A 19 -10.92 -5.63 24.95
N ILE A 20 -9.94 -5.58 25.86
CA ILE A 20 -8.64 -6.24 25.67
C ILE A 20 -8.82 -7.77 25.51
N ASN A 21 -9.69 -8.40 26.31
CA ASN A 21 -9.99 -9.83 26.16
C ASN A 21 -10.63 -10.15 24.80
N LEU A 22 -11.56 -9.31 24.33
CA LEU A 22 -12.16 -9.48 23.00
C LEU A 22 -11.12 -9.36 21.88
N GLU A 23 -10.12 -8.49 22.01
CA GLU A 23 -9.02 -8.39 21.04
C GLU A 23 -8.17 -9.65 20.98
N TRP A 24 -7.75 -10.17 22.14
CA TRP A 24 -6.97 -11.40 22.19
C TRP A 24 -7.76 -12.55 21.57
N LYS A 25 -9.06 -12.66 21.89
CA LYS A 25 -9.94 -13.66 21.26
C LYS A 25 -10.08 -13.44 19.77
N GLN A 26 -10.22 -12.20 19.29
CA GLN A 26 -10.31 -11.89 17.87
C GLN A 26 -9.02 -12.25 17.13
N TYR A 27 -7.85 -11.95 17.72
CA TYR A 27 -6.55 -12.22 17.13
C TYR A 27 -6.32 -13.72 16.94
N PHE A 28 -6.48 -14.51 18.02
CA PHE A 28 -6.29 -15.96 17.98
C PHE A 28 -7.35 -16.71 17.16
N ARG A 29 -8.55 -16.15 17.03
CA ARG A 29 -9.65 -16.74 16.22
C ARG A 29 -9.68 -16.22 14.78
N SER A 30 -8.76 -15.35 14.39
CA SER A 30 -8.72 -14.84 13.02
C SER A 30 -8.33 -15.96 12.05
N ALA A 31 -8.95 -15.96 10.86
CA ALA A 31 -8.64 -16.92 9.81
C ALA A 31 -7.16 -16.86 9.39
N TYR A 32 -6.49 -15.71 9.54
CA TYR A 32 -5.05 -15.56 9.33
C TYR A 32 -4.24 -16.39 10.32
N TRP A 33 -4.54 -16.27 11.62
CA TRP A 33 -3.82 -17.02 12.66
C TRP A 33 -4.05 -18.53 12.52
N GLN A 34 -5.25 -18.94 12.10
CA GLN A 34 -5.63 -20.34 11.96
C GLN A 34 -5.21 -21.01 10.65
N LYS A 35 -5.09 -20.28 9.53
CA LYS A 35 -4.83 -20.87 8.20
C LYS A 35 -3.35 -20.91 7.80
N SER A 36 -2.45 -20.14 8.42
CA SER A 36 -1.05 -20.12 7.97
C SER A 36 -0.05 -19.82 9.09
N MET A 37 0.42 -20.89 9.74
CA MET A 37 1.51 -20.84 10.72
C MET A 37 2.77 -20.16 10.16
N ALA A 38 3.10 -20.41 8.88
CA ALA A 38 4.24 -19.79 8.22
C ALA A 38 4.12 -18.26 8.12
N ILE A 39 2.94 -17.73 7.79
CA ILE A 39 2.70 -16.28 7.77
C ILE A 39 2.81 -15.69 9.18
N ASN A 40 2.30 -16.38 10.19
CA ASN A 40 2.39 -15.93 11.58
C ASN A 40 3.86 -15.84 12.05
N VAL A 41 4.65 -16.88 11.77
CA VAL A 41 6.10 -16.89 12.08
C VAL A 41 6.81 -15.76 11.36
N LEU A 42 6.53 -15.55 10.07
CA LEU A 42 7.11 -14.46 9.30
C LEU A 42 6.78 -13.08 9.91
N LEU A 43 5.52 -12.85 10.32
CA LEU A 43 5.11 -11.59 10.95
C LEU A 43 5.84 -11.32 12.28
N VAL A 44 6.02 -12.37 13.10
CA VAL A 44 6.77 -12.26 14.36
C VAL A 44 8.24 -11.98 14.09
N LEU A 45 8.85 -12.67 13.13
CA LEU A 45 10.26 -12.44 12.75
C LEU A 45 10.48 -11.03 12.22
N VAL A 46 9.58 -10.52 11.37
CA VAL A 46 9.66 -9.14 10.87
C VAL A 46 9.52 -8.13 12.02
N ALA A 47 8.59 -8.35 12.95
CA ALA A 47 8.45 -7.48 14.11
C ALA A 47 9.70 -7.50 15.00
N LEU A 48 10.25 -8.68 15.27
CA LEU A 48 11.46 -8.86 16.07
C LEU A 48 12.69 -8.24 15.39
N TYR A 49 12.82 -8.39 14.07
CA TYR A 49 13.85 -7.74 13.27
C TYR A 49 13.84 -6.23 13.51
N PHE A 50 12.68 -5.57 13.36
CA PHE A 50 12.58 -4.12 13.59
C PHE A 50 12.89 -3.73 15.04
N VAL A 51 12.43 -4.51 16.02
CA VAL A 51 12.75 -4.27 17.44
C VAL A 51 14.25 -4.33 17.69
N VAL A 52 14.93 -5.37 17.18
CA VAL A 52 16.39 -5.53 17.32
C VAL A 52 17.12 -4.40 16.59
N THR A 53 16.68 -4.02 15.38
CA THR A 53 17.29 -2.92 14.62
C THR A 53 17.17 -1.59 15.35
N PHE A 54 16.01 -1.25 15.91
CA PHE A 54 15.82 -0.01 16.67
C PHE A 54 16.59 -0.02 17.99
N LEU A 55 16.65 -1.16 18.68
CA LEU A 55 17.47 -1.33 19.88
C LEU A 55 18.95 -1.13 19.57
N ALA A 56 19.47 -1.80 18.54
CA ALA A 56 20.84 -1.66 18.09
C ALA A 56 21.15 -0.22 17.67
N LEU A 57 20.24 0.43 16.94
CA LEU A 57 20.34 1.84 16.59
C LEU A 57 20.47 2.69 17.85
N GLY A 58 19.57 2.56 18.82
CA GLY A 58 19.61 3.37 20.05
C GLY A 58 20.91 3.23 20.84
N ILE A 59 21.44 2.02 20.96
CA ILE A 59 22.70 1.75 21.67
C ILE A 59 23.91 2.29 20.88
N ALA A 60 23.96 2.03 19.57
CA ALA A 60 25.11 2.36 18.73
C ALA A 60 25.16 3.83 18.31
N LEU A 61 24.04 4.57 18.39
CA LEU A 61 23.96 5.94 17.87
C LEU A 61 24.95 6.88 18.55
N TYR A 62 25.10 6.82 19.88
CA TYR A 62 26.04 7.67 20.60
C TYR A 62 27.51 7.45 20.21
N PRO A 63 28.07 6.21 20.27
CA PRO A 63 29.46 5.98 19.88
C PRO A 63 29.70 6.29 18.40
N ILE A 64 28.79 5.90 17.50
CA ILE A 64 28.93 6.20 16.06
C ILE A 64 29.01 7.71 15.82
N LEU A 65 28.15 8.50 16.47
CA LEU A 65 28.17 9.95 16.32
C LEU A 65 29.43 10.57 16.90
N LYS A 66 29.94 10.06 18.02
CA LYS A 66 31.17 10.57 18.62
C LYS A 66 32.41 10.23 17.79
N ASP A 67 32.43 9.07 17.14
CA ASP A 67 33.51 8.67 16.25
C ASP A 67 33.48 9.44 14.92
N ALA A 68 32.28 9.66 14.35
CA ALA A 68 32.12 10.35 13.08
C ALA A 68 32.21 11.88 13.19
N PHE A 69 31.77 12.45 14.31
CA PHE A 69 31.75 13.89 14.58
C PHE A 69 32.29 14.19 15.99
N PRO A 70 33.62 14.07 16.21
CA PRO A 70 34.21 14.17 17.56
C PRO A 70 33.93 15.49 18.27
N ASP A 71 33.84 16.59 17.52
CA ASP A 71 33.71 17.95 18.05
C ASP A 71 32.26 18.41 18.22
N GLN A 72 31.28 17.58 17.84
CA GLN A 72 29.86 17.91 17.92
C GLN A 72 29.17 17.12 19.04
N ASP A 73 28.17 17.74 19.66
CA ASP A 73 27.33 17.10 20.66
C ASP A 73 26.38 16.07 19.98
N PRO A 74 26.46 14.77 20.32
CA PRO A 74 25.57 13.75 19.76
C PRO A 74 24.08 14.06 19.88
N LEU A 75 23.63 14.67 20.97
CA LEU A 75 22.23 15.04 21.17
C LEU A 75 21.80 16.13 20.18
N VAL A 76 22.67 17.12 19.93
CA VAL A 76 22.39 18.19 18.96
C VAL A 76 22.29 17.63 17.54
N ILE A 77 23.19 16.70 17.18
CA ILE A 77 23.12 16.02 15.88
C ILE A 77 21.79 15.26 15.76
N VAL A 78 21.40 14.47 16.76
CA VAL A 78 20.14 13.72 16.73
C VAL A 78 18.94 14.67 16.58
N ASN A 79 18.91 15.79 17.31
CA ASN A 79 17.84 16.78 17.22
C ASN A 79 17.71 17.38 15.81
N SER A 80 18.82 17.57 15.08
CA SER A 80 18.80 18.06 13.70
C SER A 80 18.10 17.10 12.72
N TYR A 81 18.14 15.79 13.00
CA TYR A 81 17.52 14.75 12.17
C TYR A 81 16.07 14.40 12.56
N LEU A 82 15.57 14.89 13.70
CA LEU A 82 14.21 14.56 14.17
C LEU A 82 13.12 14.97 13.18
N PHE A 83 13.28 16.08 12.46
CA PHE A 83 12.32 16.48 11.41
C PHE A 83 12.14 15.40 10.35
N TYR A 84 13.25 14.85 9.83
CA TYR A 84 13.21 13.79 8.82
C TYR A 84 12.63 12.49 9.38
N TRP A 85 12.95 12.15 10.64
CA TRP A 85 12.32 11.03 11.33
C TRP A 85 10.80 11.23 11.40
N PHE A 86 10.33 12.34 11.96
CA PHE A 86 8.90 12.61 12.11
C PHE A 86 8.16 12.64 10.77
N LEU A 87 8.78 13.19 9.73
CA LEU A 87 8.23 13.18 8.38
C LEU A 87 8.09 11.76 7.83
N ALA A 88 9.13 10.92 8.00
CA ALA A 88 9.09 9.52 7.62
C ALA A 88 8.02 8.75 8.43
N ASP A 89 7.88 9.02 9.73
CA ASP A 89 6.88 8.38 10.59
C ASP A 89 5.45 8.73 10.14
N VAL A 90 5.18 10.00 9.81
CA VAL A 90 3.90 10.45 9.22
C VAL A 90 3.58 9.67 7.94
N ILE A 91 4.53 9.59 7.00
CA ILE A 91 4.36 8.89 5.72
C ILE A 91 4.09 7.40 5.96
N MET A 92 4.92 6.74 6.78
CA MET A 92 4.81 5.32 7.06
C MET A 92 3.47 4.99 7.72
N ARG A 93 3.05 5.76 8.72
CA ARG A 93 1.76 5.52 9.41
C ARG A 93 0.56 5.72 8.50
N PHE A 94 0.61 6.68 7.59
CA PHE A 94 -0.47 6.87 6.65
C PHE A 94 -0.71 5.61 5.80
N PHE A 95 0.36 4.96 5.34
CA PHE A 95 0.24 3.77 4.51
C PHE A 95 -0.04 2.49 5.28
N PHE A 96 0.57 2.33 6.46
CA PHE A 96 0.56 1.07 7.21
C PHE A 96 -0.38 1.05 8.42
N GLN A 97 -0.75 2.20 8.96
CA GLN A 97 -1.54 2.32 10.20
C GLN A 97 -2.95 2.86 9.93
N LYS A 98 -3.91 1.96 9.67
CA LYS A 98 -5.32 2.32 9.42
C LYS A 98 -6.15 2.35 10.71
N LEU A 99 -7.17 3.20 10.73
CA LEU A 99 -8.15 3.25 11.83
C LEU A 99 -8.96 1.95 11.90
N PRO A 100 -9.11 1.32 13.08
CA PRO A 100 -9.84 0.07 13.24
C PRO A 100 -11.37 0.25 13.29
N VAL A 101 -11.94 1.19 12.51
CA VAL A 101 -13.38 1.54 12.54
C VAL A 101 -14.27 0.34 12.23
N MET A 102 -13.87 -0.49 11.25
CA MET A 102 -14.63 -1.68 10.85
C MET A 102 -14.69 -2.74 11.95
N SER A 103 -13.62 -2.88 12.74
CA SER A 103 -13.56 -3.87 13.83
C SER A 103 -14.46 -3.52 15.02
N VAL A 104 -14.85 -2.24 15.16
CA VAL A 104 -15.69 -1.78 16.28
C VAL A 104 -17.16 -1.62 15.92
N LYS A 105 -17.54 -1.75 14.64
CA LYS A 105 -18.95 -1.74 14.22
C LYS A 105 -19.80 -2.80 14.94
N PRO A 106 -19.33 -4.05 15.15
CA PRO A 106 -20.10 -5.03 15.92
C PRO A 106 -20.34 -4.62 17.38
N LEU A 107 -19.53 -3.72 17.95
CA LEU A 107 -19.75 -3.21 19.30
C LEU A 107 -20.90 -2.19 19.36
N LEU A 108 -21.31 -1.62 18.21
CA LEU A 108 -22.42 -0.67 18.13
C LEU A 108 -23.78 -1.35 18.20
N THR A 109 -23.87 -2.65 17.93
CA THR A 109 -25.10 -3.45 18.10
C THR A 109 -25.26 -3.95 19.54
N LEU A 110 -24.20 -3.88 20.34
CA LEU A 110 -24.24 -4.18 21.76
C LEU A 110 -24.71 -2.95 22.56
N PRO A 111 -25.26 -3.13 23.78
CA PRO A 111 -25.70 -2.04 24.65
C PRO A 111 -24.53 -1.29 25.31
N ILE A 112 -23.57 -0.83 24.50
CA ILE A 112 -22.38 -0.07 24.90
C ILE A 112 -22.55 1.37 24.42
N LYS A 113 -22.42 2.33 25.34
CA LYS A 113 -22.48 3.76 24.98
C LYS A 113 -21.38 4.09 23.96
N ARG A 114 -21.76 4.70 22.83
CA ARG A 114 -20.85 5.10 21.73
C ARG A 114 -19.58 5.85 22.19
N PRO A 115 -19.65 6.82 23.13
CA PRO A 115 -18.45 7.43 23.72
C PRO A 115 -17.39 6.44 24.20
N LYS A 116 -17.80 5.33 24.83
CA LYS A 116 -16.87 4.31 25.33
C LYS A 116 -16.18 3.56 24.19
N VAL A 117 -16.91 3.29 23.11
CA VAL A 117 -16.35 2.68 21.90
C VAL A 117 -15.31 3.60 21.26
N VAL A 118 -15.61 4.90 21.15
CA VAL A 118 -14.65 5.89 20.62
C VAL A 118 -13.38 5.97 21.48
N HIS A 119 -13.52 6.11 22.81
CA HIS A 119 -12.35 6.14 23.70
C HIS A 119 -11.53 4.86 23.63
N TYR A 120 -12.20 3.71 23.49
CA TYR A 120 -11.52 2.43 23.31
C TYR A 120 -10.71 2.41 22.01
N VAL A 121 -11.27 2.85 20.87
CA VAL A 121 -10.54 2.96 19.59
C VAL A 121 -9.31 3.86 19.72
N LEU A 122 -9.47 5.04 20.32
CA LEU A 122 -8.37 5.99 20.48
C LEU A 122 -7.28 5.45 21.40
N ARG A 123 -7.66 4.87 22.54
CA ARG A 123 -6.69 4.29 23.48
C ARG A 123 -5.97 3.09 22.87
N LYS A 124 -6.68 2.20 22.17
CA LYS A 124 -6.09 1.08 21.43
C LYS A 124 -5.00 1.57 20.48
N SER A 125 -5.26 2.66 19.77
CA SER A 125 -4.31 3.21 18.82
C SER A 125 -3.02 3.72 19.46
N SER A 126 -3.08 4.23 20.70
CA SER A 126 -1.90 4.67 21.46
C SER A 126 -0.92 3.52 21.73
N PHE A 127 -1.40 2.28 21.82
CA PHE A 127 -0.60 1.07 22.00
C PHE A 127 -0.28 0.35 20.69
N SER A 128 -0.29 1.06 19.56
CA SER A 128 0.10 0.49 18.27
C SER A 128 1.60 0.18 18.22
N PHE A 129 1.99 -0.80 17.41
CA PHE A 129 3.40 -1.15 17.18
C PHE A 129 4.23 0.08 16.75
N PHE A 130 3.66 0.97 15.93
CA PHE A 130 4.31 2.20 15.50
C PHE A 130 4.62 3.19 16.65
N ASN A 131 3.86 3.17 17.76
CA ASN A 131 4.15 4.04 18.91
C ASN A 131 5.18 3.41 19.86
N ILE A 132 5.27 2.08 19.88
CA ILE A 132 6.18 1.35 20.75
C ILE A 132 7.56 1.21 20.09
N LEU A 133 7.61 1.00 18.78
CA LEU A 133 8.85 0.76 18.04
C LEU A 133 9.91 1.87 18.24
N PRO A 134 9.59 3.17 18.13
CA PRO A 134 10.56 4.25 18.36
C PRO A 134 11.19 4.24 19.75
N LEU A 135 10.47 3.75 20.78
CA LEU A 135 10.99 3.68 22.15
C LEU A 135 12.20 2.76 22.27
N PHE A 136 12.31 1.74 21.42
CA PHE A 136 13.49 0.87 21.38
C PHE A 136 14.75 1.60 20.90
N ALA A 137 14.63 2.72 20.18
CA ALA A 137 15.79 3.55 19.85
C ALA A 137 15.98 4.70 20.86
N ILE A 138 14.89 5.38 21.22
CA ILE A 138 14.93 6.58 22.08
C ILE A 138 15.40 6.26 23.49
N ILE A 139 14.87 5.18 24.10
CA ILE A 139 15.20 4.84 25.49
C ILE A 139 16.67 4.43 25.63
N PRO A 140 17.22 3.49 24.84
CA PRO A 140 18.64 3.14 24.96
C PRO A 140 19.55 4.33 24.67
N PHE A 141 19.25 5.16 23.67
CA PHE A 141 20.05 6.34 23.38
C PHE A 141 20.03 7.35 24.54
N GLY A 142 18.85 7.62 25.12
CA GLY A 142 18.72 8.48 26.29
C GLY A 142 19.47 7.93 27.51
N VAL A 143 19.42 6.61 27.75
CA VAL A 143 20.22 5.96 28.80
C VAL A 143 21.71 6.16 28.55
N THR A 144 22.18 5.98 27.31
CA THR A 144 23.58 6.21 26.96
C THR A 144 24.01 7.67 27.18
N LEU A 145 23.16 8.66 26.86
CA LEU A 145 23.43 10.07 27.17
C LEU A 145 23.61 10.29 28.68
N ILE A 146 22.73 9.71 29.50
CA ILE A 146 22.82 9.83 30.97
C ILE A 146 24.12 9.22 31.50
N ILE A 147 24.51 8.04 31.00
CA ILE A 147 25.76 7.37 31.36
C ILE A 147 26.98 8.23 30.99
N ASN A 148 26.90 8.99 29.90
CA ASN A 148 27.96 9.89 29.43
C ASN A 148 27.88 11.31 30.00
N GLY A 149 27.17 11.51 31.12
CA GLY A 149 27.22 12.75 31.90
C GLY A 149 26.16 13.80 31.55
N TYR A 150 25.18 13.49 30.70
CA TYR A 150 24.09 14.42 30.41
C TYR A 150 23.12 14.51 31.61
N PRO A 151 22.57 15.70 31.93
CA PRO A 151 21.61 15.88 33.02
C PRO A 151 20.38 14.97 32.91
N LEU A 152 20.15 14.16 33.94
CA LEU A 152 19.08 13.15 34.00
C LEU A 152 17.69 13.73 33.67
N VAL A 153 17.33 14.85 34.31
CA VAL A 153 16.00 15.47 34.16
C VAL A 153 15.79 15.92 32.71
N SER A 154 16.76 16.63 32.14
CA SER A 154 16.70 17.11 30.76
C SER A 154 16.56 15.97 29.75
N VAL A 155 17.34 14.90 29.91
CA VAL A 155 17.28 13.74 29.01
C VAL A 155 15.93 13.00 29.14
N VAL A 156 15.40 12.84 30.35
CA VAL A 156 14.08 12.21 30.54
C VAL A 156 12.97 13.02 29.87
N PHE A 157 12.98 14.35 30.02
CA PHE A 157 11.99 15.21 29.37
C PHE A 157 12.16 15.24 27.85
N TRP A 158 13.38 15.13 27.35
CA TRP A 158 13.65 14.93 25.92
C TRP A 158 13.04 13.62 25.40
N MET A 159 13.26 12.49 26.08
CA MET A 159 12.65 11.20 25.71
C MET A 159 11.11 11.26 25.73
N VAL A 160 10.55 11.86 26.78
CA VAL A 160 9.10 12.06 26.93
C VAL A 160 8.55 12.93 25.79
N THR A 161 9.26 13.99 25.41
CA THR A 161 8.87 14.88 24.30
C THR A 161 8.77 14.13 22.99
N ILE A 162 9.78 13.32 22.64
CA ILE A 162 9.77 12.54 21.39
C ILE A 162 8.62 11.51 21.41
N PHE A 163 8.36 10.88 22.56
CA PHE A 163 7.23 9.97 22.70
C PHE A 163 5.88 10.68 22.54
N ILE A 164 5.71 11.88 23.10
CA ILE A 164 4.51 12.70 22.92
C ILE A 164 4.34 13.08 21.44
N ILE A 165 5.41 13.47 20.75
CA ILE A 165 5.38 13.78 19.31
C ILE A 165 4.96 12.54 18.49
N THR A 166 5.46 11.36 18.85
CA THR A 166 5.04 10.10 18.24
C THR A 166 3.53 9.86 18.39
N LEU A 167 2.96 10.19 19.55
CA LEU A 167 1.51 10.13 19.78
C LEU A 167 0.73 11.24 19.05
N ILE A 168 1.29 12.45 18.91
CA ILE A 168 0.75 13.53 18.09
C ILE A 168 0.62 13.06 16.65
N ILE A 169 1.70 12.49 16.08
CA ILE A 169 1.74 11.95 14.73
C ILE A 169 0.69 10.84 14.56
N ASN A 170 0.55 9.94 15.54
CA ASN A 170 -0.48 8.90 15.54
C ASN A 170 -1.90 9.46 15.40
N TYR A 171 -2.25 10.48 16.19
CA TYR A 171 -3.58 11.09 16.13
C TYR A 171 -3.78 11.99 14.91
N LEU A 172 -2.73 12.67 14.46
CA LEU A 172 -2.74 13.44 13.22
C LEU A 172 -3.02 12.51 12.03
N ASN A 173 -2.35 11.36 11.97
CA ASN A 173 -2.56 10.35 10.95
C ASN A 173 -4.03 9.92 10.84
N PHE A 174 -4.72 9.72 11.96
CA PHE A 174 -6.13 9.35 11.95
C PHE A 174 -7.09 10.45 11.53
N ILE A 175 -6.75 11.72 11.80
CA ILE A 175 -7.51 12.84 11.27
C ILE A 175 -7.38 12.87 9.75
N ILE A 176 -6.13 12.78 9.25
CA ILE A 176 -5.84 12.77 7.82
C ILE A 176 -6.55 11.59 7.15
N GLU A 177 -6.42 10.38 7.69
CA GLU A 177 -7.08 9.18 7.15
C GLU A 177 -8.62 9.31 7.20
N SER A 178 -9.18 9.87 8.28
CA SER A 178 -10.62 10.05 8.38
C SER A 178 -11.13 11.02 7.31
N ILE A 179 -10.46 12.16 7.10
CA ILE A 179 -10.83 13.15 6.07
C ILE A 179 -10.63 12.57 4.67
N SER A 180 -9.49 11.92 4.46
CA SER A 180 -9.09 11.41 3.15
C SER A 180 -9.86 10.14 2.76
N SER A 181 -10.37 9.34 3.70
CA SER A 181 -11.12 8.07 3.49
C SER A 181 -12.33 8.17 2.53
N GLU A 182 -12.84 9.37 2.30
CA GLU A 182 -14.01 9.62 1.46
C GLU A 182 -13.67 9.89 -0.02
N THR A 183 -12.41 10.18 -0.36
CA THR A 183 -11.99 10.48 -1.73
C THR A 183 -11.27 9.32 -2.42
N ASP A 184 -11.25 9.26 -3.74
CA ASP A 184 -10.51 8.21 -4.47
C ASP A 184 -8.98 8.42 -4.43
N LEU A 185 -8.55 9.65 -4.12
CA LEU A 185 -7.15 10.14 -4.11
C LEU A 185 -6.64 10.50 -2.71
N SER A 186 -7.04 9.72 -1.71
CA SER A 186 -6.80 10.03 -0.30
C SER A 186 -5.34 10.15 0.12
N TYR A 187 -4.45 9.52 -0.63
CA TYR A 187 -3.01 9.54 -0.38
C TYR A 187 -2.34 10.79 -0.98
N LEU A 188 -2.95 11.48 -1.94
CA LEU A 188 -2.36 12.68 -2.53
C LEU A 188 -2.20 13.82 -1.50
N PRO A 189 -3.19 14.12 -0.64
CA PRO A 189 -3.01 15.14 0.40
C PRO A 189 -1.79 14.88 1.28
N ILE A 190 -1.54 13.63 1.70
CA ILE A 190 -0.37 13.34 2.52
C ILE A 190 0.94 13.41 1.73
N ILE A 191 0.96 12.95 0.47
CA ILE A 191 2.16 12.99 -0.37
C ILE A 191 2.51 14.44 -0.69
N VAL A 192 1.52 15.26 -1.04
CA VAL A 192 1.70 16.69 -1.31
C VAL A 192 2.10 17.43 -0.03
N PHE A 193 1.48 17.12 1.11
CA PHE A 193 1.84 17.73 2.39
C PHE A 193 3.27 17.37 2.79
N ALA A 194 3.61 16.08 2.85
CA ALA A 194 4.92 15.62 3.29
C ALA A 194 6.02 15.97 2.27
N GLY A 195 5.75 15.79 0.97
CA GLY A 195 6.66 16.17 -0.11
C GLY A 195 6.83 17.68 -0.21
N GLY A 196 5.78 18.46 0.04
CA GLY A 196 5.84 19.91 0.12
C GLY A 196 6.70 20.39 1.29
N LEU A 197 6.49 19.84 2.49
CA LEU A 197 7.35 20.14 3.65
C LEU A 197 8.81 19.76 3.41
N PHE A 198 9.05 18.59 2.80
CA PHE A 198 10.39 18.18 2.41
C PHE A 198 11.01 19.15 1.42
N ALA A 199 10.29 19.54 0.36
CA ALA A 199 10.79 20.46 -0.66
C ALA A 199 11.08 21.86 -0.08
N ILE A 200 10.17 22.42 0.73
CA ILE A 200 10.37 23.72 1.39
C ILE A 200 11.62 23.70 2.28
N ASN A 201 11.83 22.60 3.02
CA ASN A 201 13.04 22.42 3.83
C ASN A 201 14.29 22.22 2.96
N TYR A 202 14.22 21.39 1.90
CA TYR A 202 15.33 21.08 1.02
C TYR A 202 15.83 22.31 0.25
N PHE A 203 14.92 23.15 -0.24
CA PHE A 203 15.24 24.41 -0.89
C PHE A 203 15.56 25.55 0.10
N ASN A 204 15.63 25.25 1.41
CA ASN A 204 15.91 26.20 2.50
C ASN A 204 14.99 27.44 2.50
N ILE A 205 13.76 27.31 2.00
CA ILE A 205 12.76 28.39 2.06
C ILE A 205 12.32 28.57 3.52
N ILE A 206 12.06 27.46 4.23
CA ILE A 206 11.87 27.42 5.68
C ILE A 206 12.59 26.18 6.21
N SER A 207 13.54 26.37 7.13
CA SER A 207 14.34 25.29 7.71
C SER A 207 13.58 24.55 8.83
N PHE A 208 12.64 23.71 8.46
CA PHE A 208 11.87 22.89 9.41
C PHE A 208 12.75 21.96 10.27
N SER A 209 13.88 21.49 9.73
CA SER A 209 14.90 20.76 10.51
C SER A 209 15.43 21.60 11.68
N ILE A 210 15.78 22.87 11.43
CA ILE A 210 16.26 23.79 12.47
C ILE A 210 15.14 24.10 13.47
N LEU A 211 13.93 24.41 12.98
CA LEU A 211 12.79 24.71 13.86
C LEU A 211 12.46 23.53 14.80
N THR A 212 12.46 22.31 14.25
CA THR A 212 12.20 21.09 15.04
C THR A 212 13.32 20.84 16.04
N SER A 213 14.58 20.95 15.60
CA SER A 213 15.74 20.79 16.46
C SER A 213 15.70 21.76 17.64
N ASN A 214 15.51 23.06 17.36
CA ASN A 214 15.46 24.10 18.38
C ASN A 214 14.28 23.87 19.34
N ALA A 215 13.09 23.53 18.85
CA ALA A 215 11.94 23.27 19.71
C ALA A 215 12.19 22.12 20.71
N VAL A 216 12.83 21.04 20.26
CA VAL A 216 13.15 19.89 21.12
C VAL A 216 14.32 20.22 22.06
N SER A 217 15.35 20.91 21.58
CA SER A 217 16.47 21.38 22.41
C SER A 217 16.01 22.36 23.50
N SER A 218 15.07 23.27 23.21
CA SER A 218 14.51 24.17 24.22
C SER A 218 13.79 23.42 25.34
N ILE A 219 13.15 22.27 25.06
CA ILE A 219 12.53 21.44 26.11
C ILE A 219 13.60 20.69 26.91
N TYR A 220 14.70 20.28 26.27
CA TYR A 220 15.84 19.72 26.97
C TYR A 220 16.47 20.73 27.96
N GLU A 221 16.66 21.97 27.52
CA GLU A 221 17.19 23.05 28.37
C GLU A 221 16.17 23.50 29.44
N THR A 222 14.90 23.59 29.06
CA THR A 222 13.79 24.02 29.93
C THR A 222 12.67 22.96 29.95
N PRO A 223 12.78 21.93 30.81
CA PRO A 223 11.83 20.81 30.88
C PRO A 223 10.34 21.17 30.96
N LEU A 224 10.00 22.32 31.58
CA LEU A 224 8.62 22.81 31.69
C LEU A 224 7.95 23.07 30.34
N LEU A 225 8.71 23.32 29.27
CA LEU A 225 8.17 23.56 27.93
C LEU A 225 7.47 22.32 27.33
N VAL A 226 7.65 21.12 27.91
CA VAL A 226 6.93 19.90 27.50
C VAL A 226 5.40 20.05 27.58
N VAL A 227 4.89 21.01 28.36
CA VAL A 227 3.46 21.33 28.42
C VAL A 227 2.91 21.68 27.03
N ILE A 228 3.70 22.31 26.16
CA ILE A 228 3.29 22.70 24.81
C ILE A 228 2.89 21.48 23.96
N PRO A 229 3.76 20.47 23.73
CA PRO A 229 3.37 19.28 22.98
C PRO A 229 2.27 18.48 23.68
N ILE A 230 2.16 18.49 25.01
CA ILE A 230 1.03 17.87 25.72
C ILE A 230 -0.31 18.51 25.34
N LEU A 231 -0.38 19.85 25.28
CA LEU A 231 -1.60 20.56 24.87
C LEU A 231 -1.99 20.25 23.43
N ILE A 232 -1.01 20.14 22.52
CA ILE A 232 -1.24 19.72 21.12
C ILE A 232 -1.82 18.30 21.10
N LEU A 233 -1.23 17.37 21.87
CA LEU A 233 -1.69 16.00 21.96
C LEU A 233 -3.15 15.90 22.43
N ILE A 234 -3.51 16.64 23.48
CA ILE A 234 -4.88 16.70 24.02
C ILE A 234 -5.85 17.25 22.96
N THR A 235 -5.45 18.32 22.27
CA THR A 235 -6.28 18.93 21.21
C THR A 235 -6.56 17.93 20.09
N LEU A 236 -5.54 17.23 19.59
CA LEU A 236 -5.70 16.21 18.56
C LEU A 236 -6.55 15.02 19.03
N TYR A 237 -6.44 14.63 20.30
CA TYR A 237 -7.30 13.61 20.89
C TYR A 237 -8.77 14.02 20.86
N VAL A 238 -9.08 15.25 21.27
CA VAL A 238 -10.45 15.78 21.29
C VAL A 238 -11.03 15.92 19.88
N VAL A 239 -10.24 16.42 18.93
CA VAL A 239 -10.63 16.51 17.51
C VAL A 239 -10.96 15.13 16.95
N ASN A 240 -10.08 14.15 17.17
CA ASN A 240 -10.31 12.76 16.76
C ASN A 240 -11.59 12.19 17.38
N TYR A 241 -11.79 12.41 18.67
CA TYR A 241 -12.99 11.95 19.37
C TYR A 241 -14.26 12.48 18.72
N LYS A 242 -14.31 13.79 18.40
CA LYS A 242 -15.45 14.42 17.73
C LYS A 242 -15.68 13.82 16.34
N ILE A 243 -14.62 13.65 15.55
CA ILE A 243 -14.69 13.06 14.20
C ILE A 243 -15.22 11.61 14.26
N LEU A 244 -14.63 10.76 15.10
CA LEU A 244 -15.01 9.34 15.21
C LEU A 244 -16.43 9.17 15.75
N LYS A 245 -16.83 9.95 16.76
CA LYS A 245 -18.19 9.93 17.29
C LYS A 245 -19.22 10.27 16.22
N ASN A 246 -18.89 11.18 15.31
CA ASN A 246 -19.77 11.57 14.20
C ASN A 246 -19.80 10.56 13.05
N LYS A 247 -18.77 9.72 12.89
CA LYS A 247 -18.70 8.71 11.81
C LYS A 247 -19.24 7.33 12.21
N LEU A 248 -19.24 6.99 13.50
CA LEU A 248 -19.76 5.71 14.04
C LEU A 248 -21.29 5.68 14.13
N TYR A 249 -21.96 5.77 12.97
CA TYR A 249 -23.39 5.46 12.80
C TYR A 249 -23.54 4.18 11.97
N LEU A 250 -24.51 3.33 12.30
CA LEU A 250 -24.87 2.16 11.48
C LEU A 250 -25.41 2.61 10.11
N ASP A 251 -26.10 3.75 10.08
CA ASP A 251 -26.77 4.29 8.91
C ASP A 251 -25.86 5.03 7.92
N SER A 252 -24.62 5.36 8.31
CA SER A 252 -23.66 6.00 7.40
C SER A 252 -23.22 5.06 6.27
N SER A 253 -23.30 3.74 6.47
CA SER A 253 -23.15 2.73 5.40
C SER A 253 -24.42 2.45 4.59
N LEU A 254 -25.61 2.87 5.07
CA LEU A 254 -26.89 2.68 4.38
C LEU A 254 -27.26 3.87 3.47
N LYS A 255 -26.60 5.02 3.65
CA LYS A 255 -26.66 6.11 2.68
C LYS A 255 -25.89 5.71 1.42
N SER A 256 -26.53 4.93 0.55
CA SER A 256 -26.12 4.84 -0.85
C SER A 256 -26.22 6.26 -1.42
N LYS A 257 -25.07 6.94 -1.55
CA LYS A 257 -24.99 8.06 -2.47
C LYS A 257 -25.26 7.46 -3.84
N VAL A 258 -26.50 7.53 -4.31
CA VAL A 258 -26.87 7.21 -5.68
C VAL A 258 -26.22 8.31 -6.53
N GLN A 259 -24.94 8.13 -6.85
CA GLN A 259 -24.34 8.87 -7.95
C GLN A 259 -24.96 8.30 -9.21
N GLU A 260 -25.77 9.10 -9.90
CA GLU A 260 -26.11 8.85 -11.30
C GLU A 260 -24.80 8.79 -12.09
N VAL A 261 -24.32 7.57 -12.33
CA VAL A 261 -23.20 7.36 -13.23
C VAL A 261 -23.76 7.58 -14.63
N LYS A 262 -23.37 8.68 -15.29
CA LYS A 262 -23.58 8.86 -16.73
C LYS A 262 -22.97 7.65 -17.43
N ALA A 263 -23.81 6.71 -17.82
CA ALA A 263 -23.39 5.51 -18.54
C ALA A 263 -22.98 5.96 -19.94
N SER A 264 -21.68 6.15 -20.15
CA SER A 264 -21.14 6.17 -21.52
C SER A 264 -21.50 4.84 -22.16
N SER A 265 -22.14 4.87 -23.34
CA SER A 265 -22.55 3.66 -24.06
C SER A 265 -21.33 2.81 -24.48
N LEU A 266 -20.10 3.36 -24.40
CA LEU A 266 -18.84 2.71 -24.77
C LEU A 266 -18.90 2.07 -26.16
N GLU A 267 -19.66 2.65 -27.09
CA GLU A 267 -19.94 2.08 -28.41
C GLU A 267 -18.68 1.79 -29.24
N TRP A 268 -17.60 2.52 -29.02
CA TRP A 268 -16.30 2.27 -29.65
C TRP A 268 -15.76 0.85 -29.40
N THR A 269 -16.18 0.21 -28.30
CA THR A 269 -15.80 -1.17 -27.96
C THR A 269 -16.40 -2.21 -28.90
N ARG A 270 -17.43 -1.87 -29.69
CA ARG A 270 -18.03 -2.79 -30.69
C ARG A 270 -17.02 -3.24 -31.74
N LYS A 271 -15.95 -2.47 -31.97
CA LYS A 271 -14.82 -2.83 -32.85
C LYS A 271 -14.08 -4.11 -32.43
N PHE A 272 -14.27 -4.58 -31.19
CA PHE A 272 -13.64 -5.81 -30.67
C PHE A 272 -14.52 -7.07 -30.83
N GLY A 273 -15.64 -6.98 -31.54
CA GLY A 273 -16.51 -8.12 -31.87
C GLY A 273 -17.08 -8.82 -30.63
N ASP A 274 -17.06 -10.16 -30.62
CA ASP A 274 -17.59 -11.00 -29.52
C ASP A 274 -16.99 -10.72 -28.13
N ALA A 275 -15.82 -10.07 -28.06
CA ALA A 275 -15.20 -9.69 -26.80
C ALA A 275 -15.78 -8.39 -26.21
N ALA A 276 -16.49 -7.59 -27.02
CA ALA A 276 -16.98 -6.27 -26.64
C ALA A 276 -17.85 -6.25 -25.37
N PRO A 277 -18.82 -7.18 -25.15
CA PRO A 277 -19.64 -7.16 -23.95
C PRO A 277 -18.82 -7.30 -22.67
N PHE A 278 -17.81 -8.18 -22.67
CA PHE A 278 -16.90 -8.35 -21.54
C PHE A 278 -16.00 -7.14 -21.35
N MET A 279 -15.53 -6.53 -22.44
CA MET A 279 -14.68 -5.34 -22.35
C MET A 279 -15.45 -4.15 -21.81
N GLN A 280 -16.73 -4.00 -22.17
CA GLN A 280 -17.61 -2.99 -21.58
C GLN A 280 -17.84 -3.25 -20.09
N LEU A 281 -18.03 -4.50 -19.69
CA LEU A 281 -18.14 -4.86 -18.27
C LEU A 281 -16.86 -4.51 -17.51
N ASP A 282 -15.69 -4.80 -18.07
CA ASP A 282 -14.40 -4.46 -17.48
C ASP A 282 -14.20 -2.94 -17.34
N LEU A 283 -14.48 -2.18 -18.39
CA LEU A 283 -14.38 -0.71 -18.35
C LEU A 283 -15.37 -0.10 -17.37
N LYS A 284 -16.62 -0.61 -17.32
CA LYS A 284 -17.61 -0.21 -16.32
C LYS A 284 -17.17 -0.60 -14.91
N LEU A 285 -16.54 -1.76 -14.74
CA LEU A 285 -15.99 -2.18 -13.45
C LEU A 285 -14.88 -1.23 -12.99
N ILE A 286 -13.95 -0.87 -13.89
CA ILE A 286 -12.88 0.09 -13.61
C ILE A 286 -13.46 1.46 -13.25
N TRP A 287 -14.44 1.93 -14.01
CA TRP A 287 -15.00 3.26 -13.79
C TRP A 287 -15.90 3.33 -12.57
N ARG A 288 -16.73 2.32 -12.29
CA ARG A 288 -17.75 2.36 -11.23
C ARG A 288 -17.19 2.11 -9.84
N ASN A 289 -16.14 1.29 -9.71
CA ASN A 289 -15.68 0.80 -8.42
C ASN A 289 -14.43 1.53 -7.93
N LYS A 290 -14.38 1.84 -6.63
CA LYS A 290 -13.30 2.59 -5.99
C LYS A 290 -11.94 1.93 -6.17
N ARG A 291 -11.87 0.60 -6.02
CA ARG A 291 -10.61 -0.16 -6.12
C ARG A 291 -9.95 -0.01 -7.49
N PRO A 292 -10.56 -0.48 -8.60
CA PRO A 292 -9.91 -0.42 -9.90
C PRO A 292 -9.77 1.01 -10.43
N ARG A 293 -10.68 1.94 -10.08
CA ARG A 293 -10.50 3.38 -10.40
C ARG A 293 -9.23 3.93 -9.77
N SER A 294 -8.99 3.63 -8.49
CA SER A 294 -7.76 4.05 -7.80
C SER A 294 -6.49 3.41 -8.39
N SER A 295 -6.59 2.21 -9.00
CA SER A 295 -5.47 1.58 -9.72
C SER A 295 -5.05 2.33 -10.98
N VAL A 296 -5.94 3.11 -11.60
CA VAL A 296 -5.57 3.93 -12.78
C VAL A 296 -4.52 4.98 -12.42
N PHE A 297 -4.55 5.53 -11.21
CA PHE A 297 -3.51 6.47 -10.76
C PHE A 297 -2.16 5.82 -10.54
N ILE A 298 -2.12 4.53 -10.19
CA ILE A 298 -0.86 3.76 -10.13
C ILE A 298 -0.21 3.72 -11.53
N LEU A 299 -1.01 3.76 -12.61
CA LEU A 299 -0.47 3.85 -13.97
C LEU A 299 0.20 5.18 -14.23
N VAL A 300 -0.38 6.29 -13.74
CA VAL A 300 0.23 7.63 -13.90
C VAL A 300 1.55 7.70 -13.14
N ILE A 301 1.59 7.23 -11.89
CA ILE A 301 2.83 7.16 -11.10
C ILE A 301 3.84 6.22 -11.78
N GLY A 302 3.37 5.06 -12.26
CA GLY A 302 4.21 4.10 -12.97
C GLY A 302 4.75 4.63 -14.29
N LEU A 303 3.99 5.45 -15.01
CA LEU A 303 4.45 6.15 -16.20
C LEU A 303 5.56 7.13 -15.90
N LEU A 304 5.48 7.84 -14.77
CA LEU A 304 6.52 8.80 -14.33
C LEU A 304 7.74 8.12 -13.69
N TYR A 305 7.68 6.81 -13.43
CA TYR A 305 8.70 6.08 -12.69
C TYR A 305 10.08 6.15 -13.34
N GLY A 306 10.16 6.23 -14.67
CA GLY A 306 11.43 6.40 -15.38
C GLY A 306 12.18 7.69 -15.03
N LEU A 307 11.47 8.75 -14.59
CA LEU A 307 12.09 10.03 -14.20
C LEU A 307 12.93 9.93 -12.92
N PHE A 308 12.77 8.86 -12.13
CA PHE A 308 13.65 8.61 -11.00
C PHE A 308 15.02 8.07 -11.44
N PHE A 309 15.08 7.36 -12.58
CA PHE A 309 16.27 6.65 -13.03
C PHE A 309 17.04 7.41 -14.11
N TYR A 310 16.36 7.88 -15.16
CA TYR A 310 17.04 8.46 -16.32
C TYR A 310 17.84 9.74 -16.04
N PRO A 311 17.39 10.66 -15.17
CA PRO A 311 18.18 11.84 -14.81
C PRO A 311 19.36 11.53 -13.89
N ASN A 312 19.37 10.37 -13.22
CA ASN A 312 20.36 10.05 -12.19
C ASN A 312 21.64 9.48 -12.82
N PRO A 313 22.80 10.14 -12.66
CA PRO A 313 24.07 9.70 -13.27
C PRO A 313 24.46 8.26 -12.90
N ALA A 314 24.06 7.78 -11.72
CA ALA A 314 24.39 6.42 -11.27
C ALA A 314 23.73 5.30 -12.12
N TYR A 315 22.73 5.64 -12.94
CA TYR A 315 21.97 4.69 -13.76
C TYR A 315 22.07 4.96 -15.27
N GLN A 316 22.62 6.10 -15.70
CA GLN A 316 22.71 6.46 -17.11
C GLN A 316 23.56 5.48 -17.93
N ASP A 317 24.62 4.95 -17.32
CA ASP A 317 25.53 3.98 -17.97
C ASP A 317 25.15 2.52 -17.72
N LYS A 318 23.90 2.26 -17.31
CA LYS A 318 23.43 0.90 -16.95
C LYS A 318 22.31 0.45 -17.89
N PRO A 319 22.61 -0.18 -19.05
CA PRO A 319 21.60 -0.51 -20.06
C PRO A 319 20.51 -1.48 -19.60
N TRP A 320 20.81 -2.33 -18.60
CA TRP A 320 19.80 -3.18 -17.95
C TRP A 320 18.69 -2.36 -17.26
N MET A 321 18.99 -1.13 -16.82
CA MET A 321 17.99 -0.22 -16.27
C MET A 321 16.98 0.21 -17.32
N PHE A 322 17.41 0.41 -18.58
CA PHE A 322 16.52 0.80 -19.67
C PHE A 322 15.50 -0.30 -19.97
N ALA A 323 15.96 -1.57 -20.00
CA ALA A 323 15.09 -2.72 -20.13
C ALA A 323 14.13 -2.85 -18.94
N PHE A 324 14.64 -2.74 -17.71
CA PHE A 324 13.82 -2.81 -16.49
C PHE A 324 12.69 -1.76 -16.49
N VAL A 325 13.04 -0.49 -16.72
CA VAL A 325 12.06 0.60 -16.77
C VAL A 325 11.10 0.41 -17.94
N GLY A 326 11.57 -0.02 -19.11
CA GLY A 326 10.72 -0.31 -20.26
C GLY A 326 9.69 -1.42 -19.97
N ILE A 327 10.11 -2.53 -19.37
CA ILE A 327 9.23 -3.65 -18.97
C ILE A 327 8.18 -3.16 -17.98
N PHE A 328 8.60 -2.40 -16.97
CA PHE A 328 7.71 -1.91 -15.93
C PHE A 328 6.73 -0.85 -16.45
N VAL A 329 7.22 0.20 -17.11
CA VAL A 329 6.41 1.35 -17.58
C VAL A 329 5.37 0.90 -18.60
N THR A 330 5.77 0.09 -19.58
CA THR A 330 4.83 -0.41 -20.60
C THR A 330 3.91 -1.51 -20.04
N GLY A 331 4.36 -2.23 -19.01
CA GLY A 331 3.62 -3.34 -18.38
C GLY A 331 2.85 -2.96 -17.11
N ILE A 332 2.86 -1.70 -16.66
CA ILE A 332 2.36 -1.35 -15.31
C ILE A 332 0.88 -1.70 -15.13
N PHE A 333 0.05 -1.50 -16.16
CA PHE A 333 -1.36 -1.91 -16.13
C PHE A 333 -1.52 -3.42 -16.08
N LEU A 334 -0.78 -4.13 -16.93
CA LEU A 334 -0.75 -5.59 -16.98
C LEU A 334 -0.39 -6.18 -15.60
N ILE A 335 0.66 -5.66 -14.95
CA ILE A 335 1.12 -6.12 -13.64
C ILE A 335 0.08 -5.81 -12.55
N ASN A 336 -0.48 -4.59 -12.54
CA ASN A 336 -1.38 -4.17 -11.47
C ASN A 336 -2.80 -4.73 -11.60
N PHE A 337 -3.38 -4.66 -12.80
CA PHE A 337 -4.73 -5.12 -13.08
C PHE A 337 -4.77 -6.62 -13.36
N GLY A 338 -3.84 -7.11 -14.18
CA GLY A 338 -3.81 -8.51 -14.63
C GLY A 338 -3.65 -9.53 -13.51
N GLN A 339 -2.87 -9.21 -12.46
CA GLN A 339 -2.61 -10.11 -11.32
C GLN A 339 -3.88 -10.54 -10.57
N PHE A 340 -4.96 -9.78 -10.72
CA PHE A 340 -6.23 -9.98 -10.05
C PHE A 340 -7.32 -10.50 -10.99
N ILE A 341 -6.99 -10.92 -12.22
CA ILE A 341 -7.95 -11.61 -13.11
C ILE A 341 -8.02 -13.09 -12.66
N PRO A 342 -9.21 -13.71 -12.49
CA PRO A 342 -10.56 -13.18 -12.61
C PRO A 342 -11.16 -12.69 -11.26
N ALA A 343 -10.35 -12.49 -10.22
CA ALA A 343 -10.81 -12.02 -8.92
C ALA A 343 -11.54 -10.66 -8.94
N TRP A 344 -11.28 -9.80 -9.93
CA TRP A 344 -12.11 -8.60 -10.18
C TRP A 344 -13.59 -8.92 -10.35
N ASP A 345 -13.89 -10.03 -11.02
CA ASP A 345 -15.25 -10.49 -11.33
C ASP A 345 -15.83 -11.37 -10.21
N SER A 346 -15.11 -11.58 -9.11
CA SER A 346 -15.45 -12.56 -8.05
C SER A 346 -16.87 -12.42 -7.50
N GLY A 347 -17.41 -11.20 -7.40
CA GLY A 347 -18.77 -10.95 -6.88
C GLY A 347 -19.90 -11.51 -7.74
N TYR A 348 -19.72 -11.61 -9.06
CA TYR A 348 -20.72 -12.14 -10.00
C TYR A 348 -20.19 -13.32 -10.83
N TYR A 349 -19.02 -13.85 -10.46
CA TYR A 349 -18.33 -14.89 -11.21
C TYR A 349 -19.20 -16.15 -11.40
N LYS A 350 -19.94 -16.57 -10.36
CA LYS A 350 -20.88 -17.70 -10.43
C LYS A 350 -21.95 -17.49 -11.50
N MET A 351 -22.51 -16.27 -11.58
CA MET A 351 -23.48 -15.92 -12.59
C MET A 351 -22.85 -16.02 -13.99
N LEU A 352 -21.69 -15.38 -14.19
CA LEU A 352 -20.98 -15.39 -15.47
C LEU A 352 -20.69 -16.83 -15.94
N MET A 353 -20.28 -17.70 -15.02
CA MET A 353 -19.97 -19.11 -15.29
C MET A 353 -21.17 -20.04 -15.50
N SER A 354 -22.38 -19.55 -15.23
CA SER A 354 -23.65 -20.26 -15.49
C SER A 354 -24.31 -19.88 -16.81
N GLN A 355 -23.88 -18.76 -17.41
CA GLN A 355 -24.41 -18.32 -18.71
C GLN A 355 -23.86 -19.16 -19.85
N ASN A 356 -24.59 -19.21 -20.96
CA ASN A 356 -24.16 -19.87 -22.20
C ASN A 356 -23.14 -18.99 -22.96
N ILE A 357 -21.98 -18.75 -22.35
CA ILE A 357 -20.88 -17.96 -22.91
C ILE A 357 -19.63 -18.81 -23.05
N LYS A 358 -18.89 -18.61 -24.15
CA LYS A 358 -17.62 -19.33 -24.34
C LYS A 358 -16.56 -18.71 -23.44
N TYR A 359 -15.95 -19.52 -22.58
CA TYR A 359 -14.88 -19.08 -21.68
C TYR A 359 -13.72 -18.39 -22.45
N LYS A 360 -13.43 -18.88 -23.66
CA LYS A 360 -12.45 -18.27 -24.56
C LYS A 360 -12.76 -16.81 -24.91
N GLN A 361 -14.02 -16.43 -25.09
CA GLN A 361 -14.42 -15.04 -25.38
C GLN A 361 -14.17 -14.14 -24.17
N TYR A 362 -14.48 -14.62 -22.97
CA TYR A 362 -14.17 -13.93 -21.71
C TYR A 362 -12.66 -13.67 -21.58
N LEU A 363 -11.82 -14.70 -21.77
CA LEU A 363 -10.37 -14.55 -21.69
C LEU A 363 -9.78 -13.68 -22.81
N LYS A 364 -10.35 -13.75 -24.02
CA LYS A 364 -9.97 -12.88 -25.14
C LYS A 364 -10.16 -11.41 -24.78
N SER A 365 -11.28 -11.05 -24.15
CA SER A 365 -11.50 -9.68 -23.65
C SER A 365 -10.42 -9.22 -22.68
N LYS A 366 -10.07 -10.08 -21.71
CA LYS A 366 -9.03 -9.79 -20.71
C LYS A 366 -7.66 -9.60 -21.37
N TYR A 367 -7.31 -10.47 -22.32
CA TYR A 367 -6.10 -10.33 -23.14
C TYR A 367 -6.07 -9.00 -23.87
N THR A 368 -7.13 -8.69 -24.62
CA THR A 368 -7.23 -7.48 -25.44
C THR A 368 -7.11 -6.22 -24.60
N LEU A 369 -7.80 -6.16 -23.44
CA LEU A 369 -7.71 -5.02 -22.52
C LEU A 369 -6.26 -4.76 -22.08
N MET A 370 -5.54 -5.82 -21.70
CA MET A 370 -4.14 -5.71 -21.27
C MET A 370 -3.22 -5.36 -22.45
N ALA A 371 -3.34 -6.02 -23.60
CA ALA A 371 -2.52 -5.73 -24.78
C ALA A 371 -2.68 -4.27 -25.26
N VAL A 372 -3.93 -3.77 -25.33
CA VAL A 372 -4.21 -2.36 -25.69
C VAL A 372 -3.61 -1.41 -24.66
N SER A 373 -3.68 -1.74 -23.38
CA SER A 373 -3.07 -0.90 -22.34
C SER A 373 -1.54 -0.77 -22.50
N VAL A 374 -0.85 -1.85 -22.89
CA VAL A 374 0.60 -1.83 -23.12
C VAL A 374 0.93 -0.92 -24.30
N ILE A 375 0.15 -0.96 -25.38
CA ILE A 375 0.33 -0.07 -26.54
C ILE A 375 0.16 1.39 -26.13
N ILE A 376 -0.90 1.72 -25.38
CA ILE A 376 -1.15 3.09 -24.91
C ILE A 376 0.00 3.55 -24.01
N LEU A 377 0.43 2.73 -23.05
CA LEU A 377 1.52 3.07 -22.12
C LEU A 377 2.85 3.22 -22.86
N PHE A 378 3.12 2.40 -23.88
CA PHE A 378 4.28 2.58 -24.74
C PHE A 378 4.26 3.94 -25.44
N ILE A 379 3.15 4.31 -26.08
CA ILE A 379 2.99 5.61 -26.75
C ILE A 379 3.21 6.77 -25.75
N LEU A 380 2.60 6.68 -24.56
CA LEU A 380 2.76 7.67 -23.50
C LEU A 380 4.19 7.72 -22.94
N SER A 381 4.97 6.65 -23.09
CA SER A 381 6.37 6.59 -22.66
C SER A 381 7.36 7.14 -23.70
N ILE A 382 6.92 7.42 -24.94
CA ILE A 382 7.79 7.96 -26.01
C ILE A 382 8.57 9.23 -25.59
N PRO A 383 8.02 10.18 -24.81
CA PRO A 383 8.77 11.35 -24.36
C PRO A 383 10.08 11.04 -23.63
N TYR A 384 10.26 9.83 -23.09
CA TYR A 384 11.54 9.40 -22.52
C TYR A 384 12.69 9.33 -23.52
N VAL A 385 12.41 9.36 -24.83
CA VAL A 385 13.43 9.52 -25.88
C VAL A 385 14.32 10.74 -25.68
N TYR A 386 13.83 11.76 -24.96
CA TYR A 386 14.63 12.92 -24.54
C TYR A 386 15.94 12.53 -23.81
N PHE A 387 15.92 11.44 -23.04
CA PHE A 387 17.10 10.94 -22.32
C PHE A 387 17.98 9.99 -23.17
N GLY A 388 17.57 9.69 -24.41
CA GLY A 388 18.35 8.89 -25.35
C GLY A 388 17.50 7.91 -26.16
N TRP A 389 17.86 7.70 -27.43
CA TRP A 389 17.14 6.82 -28.34
C TRP A 389 17.13 5.34 -27.88
N LYS A 390 18.18 4.91 -27.16
CA LYS A 390 18.28 3.55 -26.60
C LYS A 390 17.12 3.24 -25.64
N ILE A 391 16.63 4.24 -24.92
CA ILE A 391 15.47 4.08 -24.02
C ILE A 391 14.22 3.76 -24.81
N LEU A 392 13.99 4.47 -25.92
CA LEU A 392 12.85 4.20 -26.81
C LEU A 392 12.91 2.79 -27.40
N LEU A 393 14.11 2.34 -27.84
CA LEU A 393 14.30 0.97 -28.34
C LEU A 393 14.00 -0.08 -27.26
N ALA A 394 14.50 0.11 -26.03
CA ALA A 394 14.22 -0.78 -24.91
C ALA A 394 12.72 -0.81 -24.56
N HIS A 395 12.05 0.34 -24.56
CA HIS A 395 10.61 0.45 -24.32
C HIS A 395 9.80 -0.29 -25.39
N PHE A 396 10.22 -0.16 -26.65
CA PHE A 396 9.57 -0.86 -27.75
C PHE A 396 9.72 -2.38 -27.61
N ALA A 397 10.96 -2.86 -27.42
CA ALA A 397 11.23 -4.28 -27.20
C ALA A 397 10.46 -4.84 -26.00
N ALA A 398 10.42 -4.09 -24.91
CA ALA A 398 9.67 -4.43 -23.71
C ALA A 398 8.15 -4.45 -23.94
N ALA A 399 7.60 -3.50 -24.70
CA ALA A 399 6.18 -3.46 -25.04
C ALA A 399 5.77 -4.69 -25.87
N VAL A 400 6.58 -5.06 -26.86
CA VAL A 400 6.36 -6.26 -27.70
C VAL A 400 6.42 -7.52 -26.84
N TYR A 401 7.43 -7.65 -25.97
CA TYR A 401 7.50 -8.76 -25.01
C TYR A 401 6.30 -8.78 -24.05
N ASN A 402 5.86 -7.62 -23.59
CA ASN A 402 4.73 -7.50 -22.68
C ASN A 402 3.42 -7.99 -23.31
N ILE A 403 3.16 -7.63 -24.57
CA ILE A 403 1.99 -8.06 -25.33
C ILE A 403 2.06 -9.57 -25.65
N GLY A 404 3.22 -10.04 -26.07
CA GLY A 404 3.39 -11.39 -26.60
C GLY A 404 3.59 -12.48 -25.54
N ILE A 405 4.26 -12.19 -24.45
CA ILE A 405 4.61 -13.19 -23.42
C ILE A 405 3.93 -12.85 -22.09
N ASN A 406 4.20 -11.67 -21.54
CA ASN A 406 3.75 -11.34 -20.18
C ASN A 406 2.22 -11.32 -20.06
N THR A 407 1.50 -10.90 -21.09
CA THR A 407 0.02 -10.92 -21.08
C THR A 407 -0.53 -12.35 -20.99
N HIS A 408 0.07 -13.32 -21.69
CA HIS A 408 -0.32 -14.73 -21.62
C HIS A 408 0.08 -15.36 -20.28
N VAL A 409 1.30 -15.11 -19.81
CA VAL A 409 1.77 -15.58 -18.49
C VAL A 409 0.85 -15.06 -17.39
N MET A 410 0.44 -13.80 -17.46
CA MET A 410 -0.48 -13.21 -16.49
C MET A 410 -1.86 -13.88 -16.52
N LEU A 411 -2.41 -14.14 -17.71
CA LEU A 411 -3.68 -14.85 -17.83
C LEU A 411 -3.58 -16.28 -17.29
N LEU A 412 -2.52 -17.01 -17.63
CA LEU A 412 -2.26 -18.35 -17.11
C LEU A 412 -2.18 -18.32 -15.58
N GLY A 413 -1.45 -17.35 -15.04
CA GLY A 413 -1.33 -17.12 -13.60
C GLY A 413 -2.68 -16.85 -12.92
N GLY A 414 -3.56 -16.08 -13.56
CA GLY A 414 -4.92 -15.85 -13.10
C GLY A 414 -5.74 -17.14 -12.93
N SER A 415 -5.38 -18.23 -13.62
CA SER A 415 -6.03 -19.53 -13.44
C SER A 415 -5.79 -20.14 -12.05
N PHE A 416 -4.84 -19.62 -11.28
CA PHE A 416 -4.52 -20.02 -9.90
C PHE A 416 -5.09 -19.07 -8.84
N ASN A 417 -5.79 -18.00 -9.23
CA ASN A 417 -6.38 -17.07 -8.28
C ASN A 417 -7.58 -17.68 -7.54
N ARG A 418 -7.54 -17.63 -6.20
CA ARG A 418 -8.57 -18.23 -5.32
C ARG A 418 -9.06 -17.27 -4.22
N LYS A 419 -8.73 -15.98 -4.31
CA LYS A 419 -9.12 -14.99 -3.30
C LYS A 419 -10.12 -14.00 -3.87
N LYS A 420 -11.28 -13.86 -3.21
CA LYS A 420 -12.26 -12.82 -3.49
C LYS A 420 -11.66 -11.44 -3.20
N ILE A 421 -12.07 -10.44 -3.97
CA ILE A 421 -11.64 -9.05 -3.82
C ILE A 421 -12.85 -8.17 -3.56
N ASP A 422 -12.77 -7.33 -2.53
CA ASP A 422 -13.76 -6.28 -2.29
C ASP A 422 -13.47 -5.07 -3.20
N LEU A 423 -14.42 -4.75 -4.07
CA LEU A 423 -14.33 -3.67 -5.05
C LEU A 423 -14.56 -2.28 -4.44
N ASN A 424 -15.15 -2.21 -3.24
CA ASN A 424 -15.45 -0.95 -2.56
C ASN A 424 -14.24 -0.41 -1.78
N GLN A 425 -13.22 -1.23 -1.57
CA GLN A 425 -11.98 -0.81 -0.92
C GLN A 425 -11.06 -0.10 -1.92
N ARG A 426 -10.00 0.53 -1.44
CA ARG A 426 -8.98 1.14 -2.33
C ARG A 426 -8.00 0.08 -2.82
N ALA A 427 -7.31 0.35 -3.93
CA ALA A 427 -6.23 -0.51 -4.41
C ALA A 427 -4.89 -0.20 -3.74
N ALA A 428 -4.58 1.08 -3.51
CA ALA A 428 -3.32 1.49 -2.88
C ALA A 428 -3.21 0.89 -1.47
N PHE A 429 -2.11 0.16 -1.21
CA PHE A 429 -1.80 -0.48 0.08
C PHE A 429 -2.95 -1.36 0.61
N ASN A 430 -3.65 -2.04 -0.32
CA ASN A 430 -4.63 -3.06 -0.02
C ASN A 430 -4.13 -4.41 -0.54
N TYR A 431 -3.62 -5.23 0.37
CA TYR A 431 -3.10 -6.56 0.06
C TYR A 431 -4.20 -7.65 0.00
N GLN A 432 -5.49 -7.27 0.08
CA GLN A 432 -6.58 -8.21 -0.17
C GLN A 432 -6.50 -8.77 -1.59
N GLY A 433 -6.67 -10.09 -1.72
CA GLY A 433 -6.48 -10.76 -3.00
C GLY A 433 -5.02 -11.10 -3.31
N THR A 434 -4.05 -10.40 -2.71
CA THR A 434 -2.62 -10.71 -2.85
C THR A 434 -2.25 -11.94 -1.99
N GLY A 435 -1.53 -12.87 -2.58
CA GLY A 435 -1.04 -14.10 -1.96
C GLY A 435 0.19 -14.61 -2.69
N ALA A 436 0.61 -15.82 -2.37
CA ALA A 436 1.80 -16.43 -2.97
C ALA A 436 1.72 -16.51 -4.50
N VAL A 437 0.51 -16.73 -5.04
CA VAL A 437 0.27 -16.78 -6.49
C VAL A 437 0.65 -15.48 -7.18
N GLN A 438 0.25 -14.33 -6.65
CA GLN A 438 0.58 -13.01 -7.22
C GLN A 438 2.08 -12.76 -7.24
N TRP A 439 2.81 -13.14 -6.17
CA TRP A 439 4.27 -13.01 -6.13
C TRP A 439 4.96 -13.99 -7.08
N LEU A 440 4.48 -15.24 -7.12
CA LEU A 440 5.00 -16.28 -7.99
C LEU A 440 4.83 -15.94 -9.47
N ILE A 441 3.80 -15.18 -9.84
CA ILE A 441 3.58 -14.71 -11.21
C ILE A 441 4.28 -13.36 -11.46
N GLY A 442 4.17 -12.43 -10.51
CA GLY A 442 4.69 -11.06 -10.61
C GLY A 442 6.21 -10.97 -10.67
N ILE A 443 6.92 -11.79 -9.89
CA ILE A 443 8.39 -11.80 -9.88
C ILE A 443 8.95 -12.24 -11.25
N PRO A 444 8.53 -13.39 -11.83
CA PRO A 444 8.99 -13.80 -13.16
C PRO A 444 8.64 -12.79 -14.26
N LEU A 445 7.46 -12.17 -14.23
CA LEU A 445 7.04 -11.16 -15.23
C LEU A 445 8.05 -10.01 -15.37
N MET A 446 8.69 -9.63 -14.26
CA MET A 446 9.70 -8.58 -14.21
C MET A 446 11.11 -9.14 -14.44
N LEU A 447 11.49 -10.20 -13.71
CA LEU A 447 12.87 -10.70 -13.68
C LEU A 447 13.24 -11.52 -14.91
N LEU A 448 12.32 -12.31 -15.47
CA LEU A 448 12.64 -13.18 -16.61
C LEU A 448 13.04 -12.39 -17.86
N PRO A 449 12.25 -11.41 -18.35
CA PRO A 449 12.69 -10.59 -19.47
C PRO A 449 13.96 -9.80 -19.15
N LEU A 450 14.12 -9.32 -17.92
CA LEU A 450 15.33 -8.61 -17.52
C LEU A 450 16.57 -9.53 -17.54
N ALA A 451 16.43 -10.77 -17.09
CA ALA A 451 17.51 -11.76 -17.11
C ALA A 451 17.87 -12.15 -18.54
N ILE A 452 16.88 -12.40 -19.40
CA ILE A 452 17.09 -12.68 -20.83
C ILE A 452 17.86 -11.52 -21.47
N PHE A 453 17.38 -10.29 -21.26
CA PHE A 453 18.05 -9.10 -21.76
C PHE A 453 19.48 -8.97 -21.22
N GLY A 454 19.67 -9.14 -19.91
CA GLY A 454 20.96 -9.01 -19.23
C GLY A 454 21.98 -10.02 -19.74
N VAL A 455 21.58 -11.27 -19.95
CA VAL A 455 22.43 -12.32 -20.54
C VAL A 455 22.82 -11.95 -21.98
N CYS A 456 21.86 -11.57 -22.81
CA CYS A 456 22.15 -11.18 -24.20
C CYS A 456 23.04 -9.92 -24.27
N TYR A 457 22.82 -8.95 -23.39
CA TYR A 457 23.64 -7.75 -23.30
C TYR A 457 25.07 -8.07 -22.86
N TYR A 458 25.25 -8.96 -21.87
CA TYR A 458 26.56 -9.34 -21.35
C TYR A 458 27.43 -10.05 -22.39
N PHE A 459 26.83 -10.96 -23.16
CA PHE A 459 27.58 -11.76 -24.15
C PHE A 459 27.67 -11.11 -25.54
N PHE A 460 26.77 -10.18 -25.87
CA PHE A 460 26.69 -9.60 -27.21
C PHE A 460 26.61 -8.07 -27.17
N SER A 461 25.41 -7.49 -27.31
CA SER A 461 25.21 -6.04 -27.32
C SER A 461 23.83 -5.65 -26.82
N PHE A 462 23.64 -4.36 -26.57
CA PHE A 462 22.35 -3.77 -26.17
C PHE A 462 21.25 -4.04 -27.21
N GLU A 463 21.58 -3.87 -28.48
CA GLU A 463 20.69 -4.04 -29.62
C GLU A 463 20.27 -5.50 -29.76
N ILE A 464 21.19 -6.44 -29.56
CA ILE A 464 20.90 -7.89 -29.57
C ILE A 464 19.98 -8.25 -28.40
N GLY A 465 20.20 -7.69 -27.21
CA GLY A 465 19.28 -7.86 -26.08
C GLY A 465 17.85 -7.39 -26.40
N CYS A 466 17.70 -6.20 -27.00
CA CYS A 466 16.40 -5.68 -27.43
C CYS A 466 15.77 -6.55 -28.53
N LEU A 467 16.58 -7.01 -29.49
CA LEU A 467 16.12 -7.85 -30.59
C LEU A 467 15.59 -9.19 -30.07
N VAL A 468 16.30 -9.85 -29.16
CA VAL A 468 15.86 -11.13 -28.57
C VAL A 468 14.54 -10.98 -27.82
N LEU A 469 14.36 -9.93 -27.01
CA LEU A 469 13.06 -9.65 -26.37
C LEU A 469 11.94 -9.43 -27.39
N THR A 470 12.23 -8.69 -28.45
CA THR A 470 11.27 -8.41 -29.53
C THR A 470 10.87 -9.72 -30.23
N ILE A 471 11.84 -10.56 -30.59
CA ILE A 471 11.59 -11.87 -31.23
C ILE A 471 10.73 -12.76 -30.33
N LEU A 472 11.05 -12.86 -29.03
CA LEU A 472 10.25 -13.64 -28.09
C LEU A 472 8.81 -13.12 -27.98
N GLY A 473 8.63 -11.80 -27.92
CA GLY A 473 7.32 -11.18 -27.95
C GLY A 473 6.56 -11.50 -29.24
N VAL A 474 7.20 -11.37 -30.40
CA VAL A 474 6.60 -11.73 -31.70
C VAL A 474 6.22 -13.22 -31.74
N ILE A 475 7.08 -14.12 -31.26
CA ILE A 475 6.75 -15.55 -31.14
C ILE A 475 5.48 -15.74 -30.31
N GLY A 476 5.37 -15.08 -29.16
CA GLY A 476 4.17 -15.14 -28.32
C GLY A 476 2.90 -14.61 -29.02
N ILE A 477 3.02 -13.57 -29.84
CA ILE A 477 1.93 -13.04 -30.67
C ILE A 477 1.54 -14.04 -31.76
N VAL A 478 2.51 -14.63 -32.47
CA VAL A 478 2.26 -15.62 -33.53
C VAL A 478 1.58 -16.87 -32.97
N PHE A 479 2.04 -17.37 -31.82
CA PHE A 479 1.44 -18.52 -31.14
C PHE A 479 0.23 -18.16 -30.26
N HIS A 480 -0.31 -16.95 -30.37
CA HIS A 480 -1.41 -16.46 -29.52
C HIS A 480 -2.58 -17.44 -29.45
N GLN A 481 -3.02 -17.98 -30.58
CA GLN A 481 -4.17 -18.88 -30.62
C GLN A 481 -3.93 -20.19 -29.85
N LYS A 482 -2.72 -20.75 -29.96
CA LYS A 482 -2.32 -21.99 -29.26
C LYS A 482 -2.22 -21.73 -27.76
N LEU A 483 -1.58 -20.63 -27.37
CA LEU A 483 -1.46 -20.22 -25.97
C LEU A 483 -2.83 -19.97 -25.34
N MET A 484 -3.73 -19.24 -26.02
CA MET A 484 -5.08 -18.96 -25.52
C MET A 484 -5.94 -20.22 -25.38
N ASN A 485 -5.77 -21.23 -26.24
CA ASN A 485 -6.45 -22.52 -26.09
C ASN A 485 -5.99 -23.23 -24.81
N ALA A 486 -4.67 -23.36 -24.61
CA ALA A 486 -4.11 -23.99 -23.41
C ALA A 486 -4.51 -23.25 -22.12
N ILE A 487 -4.50 -21.92 -22.14
CA ILE A 487 -4.99 -21.11 -21.02
C ILE A 487 -6.48 -21.38 -20.77
N THR A 488 -7.30 -21.40 -21.82
CA THR A 488 -8.75 -21.66 -21.69
C THR A 488 -9.02 -23.01 -21.06
N GLU A 489 -8.33 -24.08 -21.49
CA GLU A 489 -8.43 -25.41 -20.88
C GLU A 489 -8.09 -25.37 -19.39
N LYS A 490 -7.03 -24.65 -19.02
CA LYS A 490 -6.65 -24.54 -17.61
C LYS A 490 -7.70 -23.82 -16.75
N TYR A 491 -8.35 -22.81 -17.30
CA TYR A 491 -9.46 -22.14 -16.63
C TYR A 491 -10.69 -23.02 -16.50
N LEU A 492 -10.99 -23.85 -17.51
CA LEU A 492 -12.09 -24.81 -17.47
C LEU A 492 -11.85 -25.86 -16.38
N ASP A 493 -10.64 -26.43 -16.30
CA ASP A 493 -10.21 -27.35 -15.23
C ASP A 493 -10.36 -26.72 -13.83
N SER A 494 -10.02 -25.45 -13.71
CA SER A 494 -10.07 -24.73 -12.42
C SER A 494 -11.43 -24.09 -12.11
N LYS A 495 -12.42 -24.17 -13.01
CA LYS A 495 -13.68 -23.40 -12.95
C LYS A 495 -14.41 -23.56 -11.62
N TYR A 496 -14.67 -24.80 -11.21
CA TYR A 496 -15.44 -25.09 -9.99
C TYR A 496 -14.68 -24.71 -8.71
N LYS A 497 -13.37 -24.94 -8.69
CA LYS A 497 -12.50 -24.53 -7.58
C LYS A 497 -12.53 -23.00 -7.39
N MET A 498 -12.56 -22.23 -8.49
CA MET A 498 -12.70 -20.77 -8.43
C MET A 498 -14.08 -20.33 -7.94
N ILE A 499 -15.16 -20.94 -8.44
CA ILE A 499 -16.53 -20.62 -8.00
C ILE A 499 -16.67 -20.83 -6.49
N GLN A 500 -16.18 -21.98 -5.99
CA GLN A 500 -16.20 -22.26 -4.55
C GLN A 500 -15.35 -21.24 -3.79
N ALA A 501 -14.13 -20.97 -4.23
CA ALA A 501 -13.23 -20.05 -3.55
C ALA A 501 -13.75 -18.61 -3.49
N PHE A 502 -14.40 -18.11 -4.56
CA PHE A 502 -14.99 -16.77 -4.57
C PHE A 502 -16.32 -16.67 -3.81
N SER A 503 -16.94 -17.78 -3.45
CA SER A 503 -18.13 -17.80 -2.58
C SER A 503 -17.81 -17.66 -1.10
N GLN A 504 -16.56 -17.81 -0.71
CA GLN A 504 -16.11 -17.63 0.67
C GLN A 504 -15.79 -16.16 0.94
N ASP A 505 -16.33 -15.61 2.02
CA ASP A 505 -15.86 -14.32 2.56
C ASP A 505 -14.58 -14.59 3.37
N ASN A 506 -13.50 -13.86 3.03
CA ASN A 506 -12.19 -13.97 3.69
C ASN A 506 -12.08 -13.08 4.91
#